data_AF-A0A356BX43-F1
#
_entry.id   AF-A0A356BX43-F1
#
_cell.length_a   1.000
_cell.length_b   1.000
_cell.length_c   1.000
_cell.angle_alpha   90.00
_cell.angle_beta   90.00
_cell.angle_gamma   90.00
#
_symmetry.space_group_name_H-M   'P 1'
#
loop_
_entity.id
_entity.type
_entity.pdbx_description
1 polymer ?
#
loop_
_entity_poly.entity_id
_entity_poly.type
_entity_poly.pdbx_seq_one_letter_code
_entity_poly.pdbx_strand_id
1 'polypeptide(L)'
;GNLTWFRVREGLEGRFLYYWFLSPDAVNQINARHIGSTQKALPIDTLKKFEILVPPLSSQKAIADTLSCLDAKIELNNKINENLEAQAQAIFKSWFVDFEP
;
A
#
# COMPACT_ATOMS: atom_id res chain seq x y z
N GLY A 1 6.97 -14.53 8.55
CA GLY A 1 6.81 -13.19 9.14
C GLY A 1 5.62 -13.22 10.06
N ASN A 2 5.66 -12.51 11.18
CA ASN A 2 4.50 -12.40 12.07
C ASN A 2 3.52 -11.38 11.49
N LEU A 3 2.25 -11.77 11.37
CA LEU A 3 1.16 -10.88 10.94
C LEU A 3 0.46 -10.31 12.18
N THR A 4 0.27 -9.00 12.20
CA THR A 4 -0.44 -8.29 13.28
C THR A 4 -1.71 -7.67 12.72
N TRP A 5 -2.86 -8.04 13.30
CA TRP A 5 -4.16 -7.50 12.90
C TRP A 5 -4.54 -6.30 13.77
N PHE A 6 -4.93 -5.19 13.14
CA PHE A 6 -5.46 -4.03 13.84
C PHE A 6 -6.98 -4.05 13.82
N ARG A 7 -7.60 -3.97 15.00
CA ARG A 7 -9.05 -3.75 15.12
C ARG A 7 -9.30 -2.24 15.28
N VAL A 8 -10.01 -1.67 14.31
CA VAL A 8 -10.42 -0.27 14.31
C VAL A 8 -11.50 -0.06 15.38
N ARG A 9 -11.38 1.01 16.17
CA ARG A 9 -12.38 1.41 17.17
C ARG A 9 -13.34 2.45 16.59
N GLU A 10 -14.46 2.67 17.27
CA GLU A 10 -15.38 3.76 16.93
C GLU A 10 -14.66 5.11 16.89
N GLY A 11 -14.94 5.91 15.86
CA GLY A 11 -14.28 7.20 15.62
C GLY A 11 -13.01 7.15 14.77
N LEU A 12 -12.56 5.96 14.35
CA LEU A 12 -11.43 5.78 13.42
C LEU A 12 -11.90 5.11 12.12
N GLU A 13 -11.45 5.60 10.98
CA GLU A 13 -11.68 5.00 9.67
C GLU A 13 -10.49 4.09 9.30
N GLY A 14 -10.78 2.87 8.83
CA GLY A 14 -9.74 1.85 8.64
C GLY A 14 -8.79 2.11 7.46
N ARG A 15 -9.28 2.68 6.36
CA ARG A 15 -8.45 3.07 5.21
C ARG A 15 -7.59 4.28 5.56
N PHE A 16 -8.10 5.23 6.36
CA PHE A 16 -7.30 6.31 6.92
C PHE A 16 -6.13 5.76 7.73
N LEU A 17 -6.38 4.78 8.62
CA LEU A 17 -5.30 4.14 9.39
C LEU A 17 -4.27 3.46 8.47
N TYR A 18 -4.73 2.77 7.42
CA TYR A 18 -3.86 2.17 6.40
C TYR A 18 -2.97 3.23 5.74
N TYR A 19 -3.55 4.33 5.25
CA TYR A 19 -2.80 5.42 4.63
C TYR A 19 -1.87 6.14 5.60
N TRP A 20 -2.26 6.26 6.87
CA TRP A 20 -1.38 6.82 7.89
C TRP A 20 -0.15 5.93 8.10
N PHE A 21 -0.28 4.60 8.11
CA PHE A 21 0.88 3.70 8.20
C PHE A 21 1.87 3.83 7.04
N LEU A 22 1.38 4.25 5.86
CA LEU A 22 2.21 4.55 4.69
C LEU A 22 2.82 5.95 4.73
N SER A 23 2.36 6.81 5.64
CA SER A 23 2.83 8.19 5.74
C SER A 23 4.28 8.27 6.25
N PRO A 24 5.02 9.35 5.90
CA PRO A 24 6.37 9.56 6.42
C PRO A 24 6.43 9.56 7.95
N ASP A 25 5.38 10.04 8.62
CA ASP A 25 5.31 10.07 10.08
C ASP A 25 5.34 8.66 10.69
N ALA A 26 4.45 7.78 10.23
CA ALA A 26 4.42 6.40 10.70
C ALA A 26 5.70 5.65 10.34
N VAL A 27 6.23 5.85 9.12
CA VAL A 27 7.50 5.23 8.68
C VAL A 27 8.66 5.69 9.56
N ASN A 28 8.73 6.98 9.92
CA ASN A 28 9.74 7.50 10.83
C ASN A 28 9.59 6.91 12.23
N GLN A 29 8.37 6.78 12.74
CA GLN A 29 8.09 6.15 14.03
C GLN A 29 8.46 4.67 14.05
N ILE A 30 8.26 3.94 12.95
CA ILE A 30 8.71 2.56 12.76
C ILE A 30 10.25 2.49 12.77
N ASN A 31 10.89 3.35 11.99
CA ASN A 31 12.35 3.37 11.86
C ASN A 31 13.05 3.78 13.17
N ALA A 32 12.48 4.70 13.95
CA ALA A 32 13.03 5.12 15.22
C ALA A 32 12.90 4.05 16.32
N ARG A 33 11.96 3.11 16.18
CA ARG A 33 11.59 2.15 17.24
C ARG A 33 11.77 0.68 16.86
N HIS A 34 12.38 0.39 15.71
CA HIS A 34 12.76 -0.98 15.35
C HIS A 34 13.92 -1.46 16.23
N ILE A 35 13.86 -2.70 16.69
CA ILE A 35 14.90 -3.33 17.52
C ILE A 35 15.51 -4.48 16.70
N GLY A 36 16.84 -4.50 16.60
CA GLY A 36 17.60 -5.57 15.94
C GLY A 36 18.09 -5.21 14.52
N SER A 37 19.39 -5.40 14.28
CA SER A 37 20.08 -5.13 13.00
C SER A 37 19.75 -6.17 11.91
N THR A 38 19.42 -7.41 12.32
CA THR A 38 19.34 -8.57 11.40
C THR A 38 17.91 -9.02 11.10
N GLN A 39 16.96 -8.83 12.02
CA GLN A 39 15.52 -9.00 11.76
C GLN A 39 14.78 -7.82 12.38
N LYS A 40 14.21 -6.96 11.53
CA LYS A 40 13.34 -5.85 11.95
C LYS A 40 12.02 -6.41 12.45
N ALA A 41 11.99 -6.89 13.70
CA ALA A 41 10.75 -7.24 14.37
C ALA A 41 10.18 -5.98 15.03
N LEU A 42 8.88 -5.74 14.85
CA LEU A 42 8.16 -4.65 15.50
C LEU A 42 7.26 -5.27 16.59
N PRO A 43 7.68 -5.27 17.87
CA PRO A 43 6.86 -5.81 18.95
C PRO A 43 5.51 -5.09 19.06
N ILE A 44 4.47 -5.82 19.44
CA ILE A 44 3.12 -5.26 19.62
C ILE A 44 3.15 -4.11 20.64
N ASP A 45 3.99 -4.19 21.67
CA ASP A 45 4.11 -3.13 22.68
C ASP A 45 4.77 -1.86 22.14
N THR A 46 5.58 -1.97 21.08
CA THR A 46 6.09 -0.81 20.35
C THR A 46 5.01 -0.18 19.49
N LEU A 47 4.19 -1.00 18.82
CA LEU A 47 3.04 -0.55 18.01
C LEU A 47 2.01 0.23 18.85
N LYS A 48 1.76 -0.20 20.10
CA LYS A 48 0.85 0.51 21.02
C LYS A 48 1.33 1.91 21.41
N LYS A 49 2.62 2.22 21.22
CA LYS A 49 3.24 3.51 21.58
C LYS A 49 3.30 4.49 20.39
N PHE A 50 2.70 4.13 19.26
CA PHE A 50 2.67 5.01 18.11
C PHE A 50 1.72 6.17 18.37
N GLU A 51 2.16 7.37 18.04
CA GLU A 51 1.37 8.58 18.19
C GLU A 51 0.77 8.92 16.84
N ILE A 52 -0.56 8.92 16.75
CA ILE A 52 -1.29 9.23 15.52
C ILE A 52 -2.19 10.45 15.78
N LEU A 53 -2.09 11.45 14.92
CA LEU A 53 -3.05 12.54 14.89
C LEU A 53 -4.32 12.05 14.20
N VAL A 54 -5.43 11.95 14.94
CA VAL A 54 -6.72 11.48 14.43
C VAL A 54 -7.63 12.68 14.21
N PRO A 55 -7.85 13.13 12.95
CA PRO A 55 -8.75 14.23 12.65
C PRO A 55 -10.22 13.79 12.79
N PRO A 56 -11.20 14.70 12.66
CA PRO A 56 -12.62 14.33 12.65
C PRO A 56 -12.94 13.27 11.60
N LEU A 57 -13.92 12.41 11.86
CA LEU A 57 -14.25 11.26 11.01
C LEU A 57 -14.56 11.65 9.55
N SER A 58 -15.17 12.82 9.32
CA SER A 58 -15.42 13.36 7.99
C SER A 58 -14.12 13.62 7.22
N SER A 59 -13.12 14.23 7.86
CA SER A 59 -11.80 14.47 7.29
C SER A 59 -11.05 13.17 7.06
N GLN A 60 -11.11 12.21 7.98
CA GLN A 60 -10.52 10.88 7.80
C GLN A 60 -11.05 10.21 6.53
N LYS A 61 -12.38 10.20 6.35
CA LYS A 61 -13.03 9.65 5.15
C LYS A 61 -12.60 10.37 3.89
N ALA A 62 -12.62 11.70 3.88
CA ALA A 62 -12.22 12.48 2.71
C ALA A 62 -10.77 12.20 2.28
N ILE A 63 -9.85 12.11 3.24
CA ILE A 63 -8.45 11.74 3.00
C ILE A 63 -8.38 10.34 2.41
N ALA A 64 -9.01 9.36 3.08
CA ALA A 64 -8.99 7.96 2.66
C ALA A 64 -9.60 7.75 1.28
N ASP A 65 -10.72 8.40 0.98
CA ASP A 65 -11.39 8.30 -0.30
C ASP A 65 -10.51 8.87 -1.42
N THR A 66 -9.92 10.06 -1.21
CA THR A 66 -9.02 10.69 -2.19
C THR A 66 -7.83 9.78 -2.51
N LEU A 67 -7.15 9.25 -1.48
CA LEU A 67 -6.01 8.36 -1.68
C LEU A 67 -6.42 7.04 -2.33
N SER A 68 -7.56 6.48 -1.95
CA SER A 68 -8.06 5.24 -2.57
C SER A 68 -8.43 5.39 -4.03
N CYS A 69 -8.93 6.57 -4.45
CA CYS A 69 -9.16 6.85 -5.86
C CYS A 69 -7.85 6.89 -6.65
N LEU A 70 -6.77 7.41 -6.06
CA LEU A 70 -5.45 7.45 -6.70
C LEU A 70 -4.87 6.04 -6.83
N ASP A 71 -4.95 5.22 -5.77
CA ASP A 71 -4.50 3.82 -5.83
C ASP A 71 -5.27 3.02 -6.87
N ALA A 72 -6.60 3.16 -6.93
CA ALA A 72 -7.41 2.50 -7.94
C ALA A 72 -6.99 2.89 -9.36
N LYS A 73 -6.61 4.16 -9.58
CA LYS A 73 -6.09 4.62 -10.88
C LYS A 73 -4.71 4.03 -11.20
N ILE A 74 -3.82 3.92 -10.20
CA ILE A 74 -2.52 3.29 -10.36
C ILE A 74 -2.70 1.81 -10.75
N GLU A 75 -3.58 1.09 -10.04
CA GLU A 75 -3.88 -0.31 -10.33
C GLU A 75 -4.44 -0.48 -11.74
N LEU A 76 -5.36 0.39 -12.15
CA LEU A 76 -5.90 0.39 -13.51
C LEU A 76 -4.81 0.61 -14.57
N ASN A 77 -3.93 1.59 -14.36
CA ASN A 77 -2.83 1.86 -15.28
C ASN A 77 -1.86 0.67 -15.39
N ASN A 78 -1.57 -0.02 -14.28
CA ASN A 78 -0.74 -1.22 -14.31
C ASN A 78 -1.40 -2.34 -15.14
N LYS A 79 -2.70 -2.57 -14.97
CA LYS A 79 -3.46 -3.53 -15.80
C LYS A 79 -3.45 -3.17 -17.29
N ILE A 80 -3.53 -1.87 -17.61
CA ILE A 80 -3.43 -1.39 -18.99
C ILE A 80 -2.04 -1.70 -19.55
N ASN A 81 -0.98 -1.41 -18.81
CA ASN A 81 0.40 -1.68 -19.23
C ASN A 81 0.63 -3.18 -19.45
N GLU A 82 0.17 -4.04 -18.53
CA GLU A 82 0.25 -5.51 -18.66
C GLU A 82 -0.46 -6.00 -19.94
N ASN A 83 -1.65 -5.47 -20.22
CA ASN A 83 -2.40 -5.81 -21.43
C ASN A 83 -1.69 -5.33 -22.71
N LEU A 84 -1.11 -4.13 -22.70
CA LEU A 84 -0.34 -3.62 -23.84
C LEU A 84 0.91 -4.45 -24.11
N GLU A 85 1.60 -4.88 -23.05
CA GLU A 85 2.75 -5.79 -23.15
C GLU A 85 2.33 -7.13 -23.76
N ALA A 86 1.23 -7.73 -23.30
CA ALA A 86 0.72 -8.98 -23.84
C ALA A 86 0.35 -8.87 -25.33
N GLN A 87 -0.26 -7.76 -25.74
CA GLN A 87 -0.56 -7.49 -27.15
C GLN A 87 0.73 -7.34 -27.98
N ALA A 88 1.72 -6.61 -27.48
CA ALA A 88 3.01 -6.43 -28.16
C ALA A 88 3.73 -7.78 -28.34
N GLN A 89 3.76 -8.62 -27.30
CA GLN A 89 4.33 -9.96 -27.36
C GLN A 89 3.60 -10.85 -28.39
N ALA A 90 2.27 -10.78 -28.44
CA ALA A 90 1.47 -11.54 -29.41
C ALA A 90 1.75 -11.10 -30.85
N ILE A 91 1.80 -9.79 -31.11
CA ILE A 91 2.15 -9.23 -32.42
C ILE A 91 3.56 -9.67 -32.81
N PHE A 92 4.54 -9.51 -31.92
CA PHE A 92 5.92 -9.90 -32.18
C PHE A 92 6.04 -11.39 -32.53
N LYS A 93 5.43 -12.26 -31.73
CA LYS A 93 5.41 -13.70 -31.99
C LYS A 93 4.80 -14.00 -33.36
N SER A 94 3.64 -13.40 -33.66
CA SER A 94 2.95 -13.63 -34.92
C SER A 94 3.71 -13.12 -36.14
N TRP A 95 4.60 -12.13 -36.01
CA TRP A 95 5.35 -11.55 -37.13
C TRP A 95 6.74 -12.17 -37.33
N PHE A 96 7.41 -12.54 -36.24
CA PHE A 96 8.84 -12.87 -36.26
C PHE A 96 9.16 -14.29 -35.78
N VAL A 97 8.21 -14.99 -35.15
CA VAL A 97 8.43 -16.36 -34.67
C VAL A 97 7.60 -17.35 -35.47
N ASP A 98 6.32 -17.02 -35.72
CA ASP A 98 5.41 -17.92 -36.44
C ASP A 98 5.58 -17.85 -37.98
N PHE A 99 6.46 -16.98 -38.51
CA PHE A 99 6.75 -16.82 -39.95
C PHE A 99 8.14 -17.32 -40.42
N GLU A 100 8.92 -18.01 -39.57
CA GLU A 100 10.13 -18.71 -40.05
C GLU A 100 9.78 -20.13 -40.55
N PRO A 101 10.21 -20.55 -41.77
CA PRO A 101 10.17 -21.94 -42.21
C PRO A 101 11.26 -22.82 -41.58
#